data_AF-A0A8H7KWP7-F1
#
_entry.id   AF-A0A8H7KWP7-F1
#
_cell.length_a   1.000
_cell.length_b   1.000
_cell.length_c   1.000
_cell.angle_alpha   90.00
_cell.angle_beta   90.00
_cell.angle_gamma   90.00
#
_symmetry.space_group_name_H-M   'P 1'
#
loop_
_entity.id
_entity.type
_entity.pdbx_description
1 polymer ?
#
loop_
_entity_poly.entity_id
_entity_poly.type
_entity_poly.pdbx_seq_one_letter_code
_entity_poly.pdbx_strand_id
1 'polypeptide(L)'
;MINRHFQVLPRWLQIAQSTLAEDQQLLETVLITLKERESQRHGLRAASCYPSLPQAHQELVNHYSIAQSHGNPGNRYSDIVPYDRTKVVLEDGVAQRRLPGTGQPMARYLNASWVREKYGSKWFIATQAPRLKSSSSQSSLSSRFGGRPRPPPPDTVHQFLSFLLQSNPHPPTSLDPAYSNPSRIRTVVQLTRYGGRQADTYFPDVIAEGEKPHVRSIPAEEGSALPPLEVKLLKLQEIPEAHCVQSTVSITSTAHPDPVVFTHMMYAAWPDHGVPEPEDHPSLLEFIRLVERTNIDGLPPGTDGPPIIVNCSAGIGRTGTFLALSSLLRAHGLLIPPYTPYQAGLARPPSAPLPSSLLGPMTLPPGMEDDLVASEIDSLREQRPGMVQTDVQILLIYEVFAMAAMASL
;
A
#
# COMPACT_ATOMS: atom_id res chain seq x y z
N MET A 1 -2.59 -18.73 -19.16
CA MET A 1 -1.18 -18.50 -19.51
C MET A 1 -1.05 -17.04 -19.91
N ILE A 2 -0.31 -16.23 -19.16
CA ILE A 2 -0.09 -14.82 -19.51
C ILE A 2 0.96 -14.82 -20.63
N ASN A 3 0.57 -14.37 -21.82
CA ASN A 3 1.48 -14.29 -22.96
C ASN A 3 2.49 -13.17 -22.68
N ARG A 4 3.78 -13.51 -22.57
CA ARG A 4 4.84 -12.59 -22.11
C ARG A 4 5.21 -11.51 -23.12
N HIS A 5 4.73 -11.64 -24.36
CA HIS A 5 4.89 -10.63 -25.40
C HIS A 5 3.53 -10.47 -26.08
N PHE A 6 2.99 -9.25 -26.02
CA PHE A 6 1.90 -8.90 -26.91
C PHE A 6 2.49 -8.83 -28.34
N GLN A 7 1.76 -9.31 -29.35
CA GLN A 7 2.02 -8.96 -30.76
C GLN A 7 1.08 -7.84 -31.21
N VAL A 8 -0.07 -7.75 -30.54
CA VAL A 8 -1.10 -6.72 -30.61
C VAL A 8 -1.66 -6.58 -29.19
N LEU A 9 -2.09 -5.37 -28.80
CA LEU A 9 -2.77 -5.17 -27.52
C LEU A 9 -4.02 -6.08 -27.41
N PRO A 10 -4.38 -6.58 -26.22
CA PRO A 10 -5.59 -7.38 -26.04
C PRO A 10 -6.84 -6.52 -26.26
N ARG A 11 -7.96 -7.14 -26.67
CA ARG A 11 -9.19 -6.41 -27.07
C ARG A 11 -9.67 -5.44 -26.00
N TRP A 12 -9.71 -5.84 -24.74
CA TRP A 12 -10.13 -4.97 -23.62
C TRP A 12 -9.25 -3.72 -23.49
N LEU A 13 -7.94 -3.83 -23.78
CA LEU A 13 -7.02 -2.70 -23.71
C LEU A 13 -7.12 -1.82 -24.96
N GLN A 14 -7.43 -2.39 -26.13
CA GLN A 14 -7.77 -1.61 -27.32
C GLN A 14 -9.05 -0.79 -27.09
N ILE A 15 -10.09 -1.39 -26.51
CA ILE A 15 -11.35 -0.71 -26.15
C ILE A 15 -11.05 0.46 -25.21
N ALA A 16 -10.22 0.25 -24.19
CA ALA A 16 -9.85 1.30 -23.24
C ALA A 16 -9.03 2.46 -23.85
N GLN A 17 -8.48 2.30 -25.06
CA GLN A 17 -7.76 3.34 -25.79
C GLN A 17 -8.57 3.92 -26.96
N SER A 18 -9.78 3.41 -27.18
CA SER A 18 -10.64 3.78 -28.30
C SER A 18 -11.36 5.11 -28.06
N THR A 19 -11.52 5.90 -29.12
CA THR A 19 -12.33 7.11 -29.13
C THR A 19 -13.75 6.86 -29.64
N LEU A 20 -14.08 5.61 -30.01
CA LEU A 20 -15.41 5.24 -30.46
C LEU A 20 -16.39 5.25 -29.29
N ALA A 21 -17.57 5.86 -29.50
CA ALA A 21 -18.58 6.00 -28.45
C ALA A 21 -19.05 4.65 -27.87
N GLU A 22 -19.14 3.61 -28.70
CA GLU A 22 -19.50 2.25 -28.28
C GLU A 22 -18.47 1.63 -27.34
N ASP A 23 -17.18 1.80 -27.64
CA ASP A 23 -16.08 1.31 -26.79
C ASP A 23 -16.01 2.10 -25.47
N GLN A 24 -16.24 3.43 -25.51
CA GLN A 24 -16.32 4.26 -24.31
C GLN A 24 -17.46 3.84 -23.38
N GLN A 25 -18.61 3.44 -23.94
CA GLN A 25 -19.74 2.93 -23.17
C GLN A 25 -19.44 1.58 -22.49
N LEU A 26 -18.64 0.72 -23.14
CA LEU A 26 -18.16 -0.53 -22.53
C LEU A 26 -17.27 -0.23 -21.32
N LEU A 27 -16.32 0.71 -21.46
CA LEU A 27 -15.44 1.11 -20.36
C LEU A 27 -16.23 1.74 -19.20
N GLU A 28 -17.21 2.61 -19.49
CA GLU A 28 -18.11 3.17 -18.48
C GLU A 28 -18.86 2.08 -17.70
N THR A 29 -19.33 1.04 -18.39
CA THR A 29 -19.98 -0.12 -17.75
C THR A 29 -19.03 -0.86 -16.80
N VAL A 30 -17.74 -0.96 -17.14
CA VAL A 30 -16.73 -1.52 -16.23
C VAL A 30 -16.56 -0.67 -14.98
N LEU A 31 -16.47 0.67 -15.13
CA LEU A 31 -16.35 1.60 -14.00
C LEU A 31 -17.56 1.52 -13.06
N ILE A 32 -18.77 1.46 -13.61
CA ILE A 32 -20.02 1.27 -12.85
C ILE A 32 -19.97 -0.06 -12.08
N THR A 33 -19.59 -1.15 -12.76
CA THR A 33 -19.47 -2.48 -12.14
C THR A 33 -18.53 -2.48 -10.93
N LEU A 34 -17.34 -1.87 -11.07
CA LEU A 34 -16.38 -1.74 -9.97
C LEU A 34 -16.94 -0.92 -8.81
N LYS A 35 -17.67 0.17 -9.10
CA LYS A 35 -18.30 1.04 -8.09
C LYS A 35 -19.40 0.33 -7.34
N GLU A 36 -20.27 -0.41 -8.02
CA GLU A 36 -21.34 -1.20 -7.41
C GLU A 36 -20.78 -2.27 -6.47
N ARG A 37 -19.75 -2.99 -6.89
CA ARG A 37 -19.08 -4.00 -6.05
C ARG A 37 -18.45 -3.38 -4.81
N GLU A 38 -17.79 -2.23 -4.93
CA GLU A 38 -17.24 -1.52 -3.77
C GLU A 38 -18.34 -0.98 -2.84
N SER A 39 -19.49 -0.58 -3.39
CA SER A 39 -20.67 -0.19 -2.60
C SER A 39 -21.23 -1.37 -1.79
N GLN A 40 -21.29 -2.56 -2.37
CA GLN A 40 -21.66 -3.79 -1.66
C GLN A 40 -20.68 -4.09 -0.52
N ARG A 41 -19.37 -4.03 -0.77
CA ARG A 41 -18.34 -4.18 0.28
C ARG A 41 -18.47 -3.12 1.36
N HIS A 42 -18.86 -1.90 1.00
CA HIS A 42 -19.12 -0.81 1.94
C HIS A 42 -20.29 -1.12 2.87
N GLY A 43 -21.42 -1.59 2.33
CA GLY A 43 -22.56 -2.00 3.14
C GLY A 43 -22.20 -3.12 4.12
N LEU A 44 -21.46 -4.14 3.66
CA LEU A 44 -21.05 -5.29 4.48
C LEU A 44 -20.08 -4.89 5.60
N ARG A 45 -19.07 -4.06 5.31
CA ARG A 45 -18.13 -3.59 6.34
C ARG A 45 -18.79 -2.65 7.34
N ALA A 46 -19.69 -1.76 6.89
CA ALA A 46 -20.44 -0.89 7.79
C ALA A 46 -21.32 -1.72 8.74
N ALA A 47 -21.97 -2.76 8.21
CA ALA A 47 -22.75 -3.70 9.00
C ALA A 47 -21.91 -4.41 10.09
N SER A 48 -20.64 -4.72 9.82
CA SER A 48 -19.75 -5.39 10.79
C SER A 48 -19.53 -4.61 12.10
N CYS A 49 -19.77 -3.30 12.10
CA CYS A 49 -19.66 -2.46 13.29
C CYS A 49 -20.89 -2.54 14.22
N TYR A 50 -21.95 -3.26 13.82
CA TYR A 50 -23.20 -3.37 14.57
C TYR A 50 -23.52 -4.82 14.95
N PRO A 51 -23.87 -5.10 16.23
CA PRO A 51 -23.99 -6.47 16.74
C PRO A 51 -25.27 -7.23 16.36
N SER A 52 -26.23 -6.62 15.63
CA SER A 52 -27.57 -7.19 15.40
C SER A 52 -27.84 -7.48 13.91
N LEU A 53 -27.21 -8.52 13.36
CA LEU A 53 -27.41 -8.92 11.96
C LEU A 53 -28.05 -10.31 11.82
N PRO A 54 -28.93 -10.53 10.82
CA PRO A 54 -29.46 -11.84 10.51
C PRO A 54 -28.36 -12.83 10.11
N GLN A 55 -28.48 -14.09 10.54
CA GLN A 55 -27.48 -15.14 10.33
C GLN A 55 -27.10 -15.36 8.86
N ALA A 56 -28.03 -15.15 7.92
CA ALA A 56 -27.81 -15.32 6.49
C ALA A 56 -26.72 -14.40 5.90
N HIS A 57 -26.42 -13.27 6.55
CA HIS A 57 -25.37 -12.33 6.11
C HIS A 57 -24.10 -12.43 6.95
N GLN A 58 -24.07 -13.30 7.96
CA GLN A 58 -23.00 -13.33 8.95
C GLN A 58 -21.63 -13.67 8.33
N GLU A 59 -21.59 -14.61 7.38
CA GLU A 59 -20.33 -14.99 6.72
C GLU A 59 -19.74 -13.82 5.90
N LEU A 60 -20.56 -13.18 5.07
CA LEU A 60 -20.15 -12.02 4.27
C LEU A 60 -19.71 -10.85 5.17
N VAL A 61 -20.46 -10.54 6.21
CA VAL A 61 -20.14 -9.46 7.15
C VAL A 61 -18.84 -9.77 7.89
N ASN A 62 -18.64 -11.00 8.35
CA ASN A 62 -17.40 -11.41 9.01
C ASN A 62 -16.21 -11.30 8.05
N HIS A 63 -16.38 -11.68 6.78
CA HIS A 63 -15.33 -11.63 5.78
C HIS A 63 -14.86 -10.20 5.47
N TYR A 64 -15.80 -9.24 5.40
CA TYR A 64 -15.52 -7.82 5.18
C TYR A 64 -15.45 -7.01 6.48
N SER A 65 -15.27 -7.67 7.63
CA SER A 65 -15.30 -7.02 8.93
C SER A 65 -14.17 -5.99 9.08
N ILE A 66 -14.52 -4.85 9.68
CA ILE A 66 -13.59 -3.80 10.11
C ILE A 66 -13.72 -3.51 11.62
N ALA A 67 -14.48 -4.35 12.33
CA ALA A 67 -14.89 -4.10 13.72
C ALA A 67 -13.71 -3.86 14.67
N GLN A 68 -12.56 -4.50 14.43
CA GLN A 68 -11.38 -4.35 15.29
C GLN A 68 -10.60 -3.06 15.03
N SER A 69 -10.80 -2.44 13.86
CA SER A 69 -10.04 -1.26 13.41
C SER A 69 -10.90 0.01 13.41
N HIS A 70 -12.22 -0.15 13.36
CA HIS A 70 -13.19 0.93 13.38
C HIS A 70 -13.11 1.75 14.69
N GLY A 71 -13.19 3.07 14.58
CA GLY A 71 -13.11 3.98 15.73
C GLY A 71 -11.74 4.08 16.40
N ASN A 72 -10.71 3.36 15.92
CA ASN A 72 -9.37 3.45 16.47
C ASN A 72 -8.81 4.87 16.25
N PRO A 73 -8.25 5.53 17.28
CA PRO A 73 -7.74 6.90 17.14
C PRO A 73 -6.54 6.97 16.18
N GLY A 74 -5.79 5.88 15.97
CA GLY A 74 -4.67 5.80 15.03
C GLY A 74 -5.06 5.96 13.55
N ASN A 75 -6.35 5.99 13.25
CA ASN A 75 -6.86 6.22 11.91
C ASN A 75 -6.71 7.70 11.51
N ARG A 76 -6.08 7.96 10.36
CA ARG A 76 -6.04 9.30 9.76
C ARG A 76 -7.43 9.72 9.28
N TYR A 77 -8.18 8.77 8.73
CA TYR A 77 -9.54 8.93 8.22
C TYR A 77 -10.43 7.86 8.86
N SER A 78 -11.57 8.26 9.43
CA SER A 78 -12.43 7.36 10.20
C SER A 78 -13.11 6.27 9.36
N ASP A 79 -13.25 6.51 8.06
CA ASP A 79 -13.92 5.66 7.08
C ASP A 79 -12.94 4.80 6.27
N ILE A 80 -11.63 4.99 6.43
CA ILE A 80 -10.58 4.24 5.72
C ILE A 80 -9.80 3.44 6.74
N VAL A 81 -10.21 2.19 6.94
CA VAL A 81 -9.63 1.26 7.91
C VAL A 81 -9.40 -0.10 7.25
N PRO A 82 -8.41 -0.89 7.70
CA PRO A 82 -8.13 -2.20 7.13
C PRO A 82 -9.22 -3.21 7.51
N TYR A 83 -9.42 -4.22 6.65
CA TYR A 83 -10.20 -5.41 7.02
C TYR A 83 -9.49 -6.16 8.15
N ASP A 84 -10.27 -6.73 9.06
CA ASP A 84 -9.75 -7.48 10.21
C ASP A 84 -8.90 -8.67 9.77
N ARG A 85 -9.22 -9.29 8.63
CA ARG A 85 -8.51 -10.45 8.08
C ARG A 85 -7.17 -10.12 7.40
N THR A 86 -6.97 -8.88 6.96
CA THR A 86 -5.76 -8.46 6.23
C THR A 86 -4.93 -7.42 6.97
N LYS A 87 -5.39 -6.90 8.11
CA LYS A 87 -4.68 -5.87 8.85
C LYS A 87 -3.28 -6.33 9.27
N VAL A 88 -2.34 -5.38 9.30
CA VAL A 88 -1.03 -5.61 9.90
C VAL A 88 -1.16 -5.65 11.42
N VAL A 89 -0.47 -6.59 12.04
CA VAL A 89 -0.37 -6.73 13.50
C VAL A 89 1.08 -6.48 13.90
N LEU A 90 1.28 -5.60 14.87
CA LEU A 90 2.60 -5.32 15.43
C LEU A 90 2.91 -6.28 16.57
N GLU A 91 3.83 -7.21 16.32
CA GLU A 91 4.33 -8.19 17.28
C GLU A 91 5.70 -7.79 17.80
N ASP A 92 5.74 -6.80 18.68
CA ASP A 92 7.00 -6.32 19.22
C ASP A 92 7.22 -7.05 20.55
N GLY A 93 8.11 -8.05 20.56
CA GLY A 93 8.38 -8.95 21.69
C GLY A 93 8.89 -8.27 22.98
N VAL A 94 8.79 -6.95 23.09
CA VAL A 94 9.19 -6.13 24.24
C VAL A 94 7.93 -5.60 24.93
N ALA A 95 7.64 -6.18 26.10
CA ALA A 95 6.65 -5.71 27.08
C ALA A 95 5.25 -5.39 26.52
N GLN A 96 4.59 -6.42 25.98
CA GLN A 96 3.17 -6.33 25.65
C GLN A 96 2.36 -6.13 26.95
N ARG A 97 1.61 -5.02 27.03
CA ARG A 97 0.51 -4.93 28.02
C ARG A 97 -0.38 -6.15 27.80
N ARG A 98 -0.58 -6.93 28.85
CA ARG A 98 -1.45 -8.11 28.79
C ARG A 98 -2.89 -7.67 28.99
N LEU A 99 -3.80 -8.18 28.17
CA LEU A 99 -5.23 -7.99 28.36
C LEU A 99 -5.63 -8.43 29.78
N PRO A 100 -6.35 -7.60 30.55
CA PRO A 100 -6.86 -7.99 31.86
C PRO A 100 -7.73 -9.25 31.74
N GLY A 101 -7.39 -10.29 32.50
CA GLY A 101 -8.16 -11.55 32.55
C GLY A 101 -7.77 -12.63 31.55
N THR A 102 -7.13 -12.32 30.41
CA THR A 102 -6.71 -13.34 29.42
C THR A 102 -5.20 -13.57 29.38
N GLY A 103 -4.40 -12.61 29.86
CA GLY A 103 -2.94 -12.71 29.83
C GLY A 103 -2.33 -12.63 28.42
N GLN A 104 -3.16 -12.45 27.39
CA GLN A 104 -2.73 -12.32 26.01
C GLN A 104 -2.12 -10.94 25.74
N PRO A 105 -1.08 -10.88 24.90
CA PRO A 105 -0.53 -9.62 24.40
C PRO A 105 -1.58 -8.71 23.77
N MET A 106 -1.64 -7.43 24.16
CA MET A 106 -2.32 -6.43 23.34
C MET A 106 -1.48 -6.16 22.08
N ALA A 107 -1.96 -6.64 20.94
CA ALA A 107 -1.45 -6.26 19.63
C ALA A 107 -1.53 -4.75 19.43
N ARG A 108 -0.43 -4.11 19.01
CA ARG A 108 -0.46 -2.68 18.68
C ARG A 108 -1.07 -2.47 17.31
N TYR A 109 -1.76 -1.34 17.16
CA TYR A 109 -2.52 -1.03 15.96
C TYR A 109 -1.68 -0.19 14.98
N LEU A 110 -1.72 -0.59 13.72
CA LEU A 110 -1.27 0.21 12.58
C LEU A 110 -2.37 0.13 11.51
N ASN A 111 -2.81 1.28 10.98
CA ASN A 111 -3.73 1.28 9.84
C ASN A 111 -2.97 0.90 8.57
N ALA A 112 -2.86 -0.42 8.37
CA ALA A 112 -2.19 -1.01 7.24
C ALA A 112 -2.82 -2.37 6.92
N SER A 113 -2.74 -2.77 5.66
CA SER A 113 -3.19 -4.09 5.19
C SER A 113 -2.06 -4.79 4.46
N TRP A 114 -1.91 -6.08 4.71
CA TRP A 114 -1.23 -6.99 3.80
C TRP A 114 -2.05 -7.11 2.52
N VAL A 115 -1.42 -6.88 1.37
CA VAL A 115 -2.05 -6.94 0.05
C VAL A 115 -1.12 -7.68 -0.90
N ARG A 116 -1.64 -8.70 -1.58
CA ARG A 116 -0.92 -9.42 -2.63
C ARG A 116 -1.48 -9.04 -3.99
N GLU A 117 -0.59 -8.77 -4.93
CA GLU A 117 -0.93 -8.61 -6.35
C GLU A 117 -1.62 -9.85 -6.88
N LYS A 118 -2.68 -9.71 -7.67
CA LYS A 118 -3.37 -10.88 -8.24
C LYS A 118 -2.56 -11.51 -9.36
N TYR A 119 -2.01 -10.71 -10.27
CA TYR A 119 -1.25 -11.23 -11.41
C TYR A 119 0.26 -11.28 -11.16
N GLY A 120 0.81 -10.31 -10.42
CA GLY A 120 2.24 -10.31 -10.07
C GLY A 120 2.60 -11.18 -8.85
N SER A 121 1.62 -11.47 -7.99
CA SER A 121 1.76 -12.22 -6.73
C SER A 121 2.75 -11.67 -5.69
N LYS A 122 3.29 -10.46 -5.88
CA LYS A 122 4.15 -9.84 -4.87
C LYS A 122 3.30 -9.34 -3.70
N TRP A 123 3.87 -9.46 -2.50
CA TRP A 123 3.28 -8.95 -1.26
C TRP A 123 3.67 -7.49 -1.03
N PHE A 124 2.70 -6.72 -0.55
CA PHE A 124 2.83 -5.31 -0.17
C PHE A 124 2.17 -5.08 1.19
N ILE A 125 2.56 -3.98 1.82
CA ILE A 125 1.84 -3.39 2.95
C ILE A 125 1.29 -2.03 2.51
N ALA A 126 -0.02 -1.97 2.29
CA ALA A 126 -0.70 -0.72 1.95
C ALA A 126 -1.15 0.00 3.23
N THR A 127 -0.65 1.22 3.46
CA THR A 127 -0.86 1.94 4.72
C THR A 127 -1.12 3.44 4.52
N GLN A 128 -1.80 4.08 5.48
CA GLN A 128 -1.89 5.54 5.53
C GLN A 128 -0.51 6.18 5.77
N ALA A 129 -0.32 7.44 5.41
CA ALA A 129 0.87 8.18 5.82
C ALA A 129 0.93 8.30 7.36
N PRO A 130 2.09 8.02 7.97
CA PRO A 130 2.30 8.23 9.41
C PRO A 130 1.99 9.66 9.86
N ARG A 131 1.55 9.81 11.11
CA ARG A 131 1.17 11.09 11.71
C ARG A 131 2.07 11.44 12.88
N LEU A 132 2.58 12.66 12.93
CA LEU A 132 3.22 13.20 14.12
C LEU A 132 2.21 13.99 14.96
N LYS A 133 2.33 13.91 16.28
CA LYS A 133 1.60 14.81 17.18
C LYS A 133 2.16 16.23 16.96
N SER A 134 1.48 17.06 16.18
CA SER A 134 1.95 18.44 15.96
C SER A 134 2.01 19.20 17.30
N SER A 135 3.13 19.85 17.58
CA SER A 135 3.26 20.80 18.70
C SER A 135 2.27 21.98 18.58
N SER A 136 1.80 22.27 17.36
CA SER A 136 0.77 23.27 17.07
C SER A 136 -0.66 22.87 17.46
N SER A 137 -0.93 21.59 17.75
CA SER A 137 -2.22 21.17 18.29
C SER A 137 -2.42 21.50 19.78
N GLN A 138 -1.41 22.09 20.44
CA GLN A 138 -1.59 22.78 21.73
C GLN A 138 -2.17 24.19 21.61
N SER A 139 -2.41 24.73 20.40
CA SER A 139 -3.29 25.89 20.28
C SER A 139 -4.73 25.41 20.47
N SER A 140 -5.15 25.35 21.73
CA SER A 140 -6.54 25.37 22.14
C SER A 140 -7.20 26.60 21.51
N LEU A 141 -7.74 26.45 20.29
CA LEU A 141 -8.86 27.25 19.87
C LEU A 141 -10.00 26.83 20.78
N SER A 142 -10.15 27.58 21.87
CA SER A 142 -11.38 27.65 22.64
C SER A 142 -12.49 27.96 21.65
N SER A 143 -13.19 26.91 21.19
CA SER A 143 -14.42 27.06 20.45
C SER A 143 -15.34 27.93 21.32
N ARG A 144 -15.72 29.10 20.81
CA ARG A 144 -16.71 30.00 21.46
C ARG A 144 -18.10 29.35 21.60
N PHE A 145 -18.27 28.12 21.10
CA PHE A 145 -19.44 27.28 21.28
C PHE A 145 -19.00 26.01 22.01
N GLY A 146 -19.57 25.75 23.20
CA GLY A 146 -19.13 24.76 24.20
C GLY A 146 -19.14 23.28 23.81
N GLY A 147 -18.58 22.91 22.65
CA GLY A 147 -18.23 21.54 22.32
C GLY A 147 -16.97 21.12 23.06
N ARG A 148 -16.95 19.88 23.58
CA ARG A 148 -15.75 19.28 24.17
C ARG A 148 -14.58 19.38 23.17
N PRO A 149 -13.37 19.79 23.60
CA PRO A 149 -12.21 19.80 22.72
C PRO A 149 -11.99 18.40 22.15
N ARG A 150 -11.88 18.31 20.82
CA ARG A 150 -11.52 17.05 20.14
C ARG A 150 -10.10 16.68 20.60
N PRO A 151 -9.85 15.46 21.10
CA PRO A 151 -8.50 15.06 21.46
C PRO A 151 -7.59 15.19 20.23
N PRO A 152 -6.32 15.61 20.41
CA PRO A 152 -5.39 15.68 19.30
C PRO A 152 -5.26 14.28 18.68
N PRO A 153 -5.12 14.20 17.34
CA PRO A 153 -4.90 12.92 16.69
C PRO A 153 -3.63 12.26 17.26
N PRO A 154 -3.64 10.93 17.49
CA PRO A 154 -2.49 10.26 18.05
C PRO A 154 -1.31 10.26 17.08
N ASP A 155 -0.11 10.21 17.65
CA ASP A 155 1.11 9.96 16.92
C ASP A 155 1.14 8.51 16.43
N THR A 156 1.39 8.30 15.14
CA THR A 156 1.53 6.98 14.54
C THR A 156 2.89 6.71 13.93
N VAL A 157 3.85 7.65 14.06
CA VAL A 157 5.20 7.48 13.53
C VAL A 157 5.95 6.39 14.29
N HIS A 158 5.83 6.35 15.61
CA HIS A 158 6.50 5.33 16.42
C HIS A 158 6.06 3.92 16.01
N GLN A 159 4.75 3.69 15.85
CA GLN A 159 4.18 2.41 15.41
C GLN A 159 4.67 2.03 14.00
N PHE A 160 4.65 2.97 13.06
CA PHE A 160 5.12 2.76 11.69
C PHE A 160 6.61 2.38 11.63
N LEU A 161 7.47 3.13 12.34
CA LEU A 161 8.91 2.85 12.36
C LEU A 161 9.25 1.58 13.14
N SER A 162 8.48 1.27 14.19
CA SER A 162 8.63 -0.01 14.90
C SER A 162 8.35 -1.21 13.99
N PHE A 163 7.40 -1.09 13.05
CA PHE A 163 7.15 -2.16 12.07
C PHE A 163 8.39 -2.45 11.22
N LEU A 164 9.12 -1.41 10.79
CA LEU A 164 10.38 -1.55 10.04
C LEU A 164 11.49 -2.20 10.87
N LEU A 165 11.43 -2.09 12.20
CA LEU A 165 12.37 -2.74 13.13
C LEU A 165 12.11 -4.25 13.31
N GLN A 166 10.99 -4.79 12.83
CA GLN A 166 10.73 -6.23 12.87
C GLN A 166 11.69 -6.99 11.94
N SER A 167 12.28 -8.07 12.44
CA SER A 167 13.26 -8.87 11.69
C SER A 167 12.65 -9.72 10.59
N ASN A 168 11.43 -10.22 10.79
CA ASN A 168 10.74 -11.09 9.85
C ASN A 168 9.24 -10.76 9.76
N PRO A 169 8.87 -9.59 9.18
CA PRO A 169 7.48 -9.27 8.92
C PRO A 169 6.96 -10.16 7.79
N HIS A 170 5.90 -10.90 8.06
CA HIS A 170 5.26 -11.80 7.10
C HIS A 170 3.74 -11.61 7.11
N PRO A 171 3.05 -11.87 5.98
CA PRO A 171 1.60 -11.95 5.99
C PRO A 171 1.14 -13.03 6.99
N PRO A 172 -0.04 -12.89 7.61
CA PRO A 172 -0.62 -13.94 8.42
C PRO A 172 -0.64 -15.28 7.68
N THR A 173 -0.34 -16.38 8.36
CA THR A 173 -0.34 -17.74 7.77
C THR A 173 -1.70 -18.07 7.14
N SER A 174 -2.79 -17.49 7.64
CA SER A 174 -4.13 -17.63 7.04
C SER A 174 -4.27 -17.00 5.65
N LEU A 175 -3.42 -16.02 5.30
CA LEU A 175 -3.38 -15.41 3.96
C LEU A 175 -2.44 -16.16 3.01
N ASP A 176 -1.31 -16.65 3.52
CA ASP A 176 -0.33 -17.37 2.71
C ASP A 176 0.48 -18.37 3.56
N PRO A 177 0.01 -19.63 3.67
CA PRO A 177 0.72 -20.66 4.43
C PRO A 177 2.10 -21.02 3.86
N ALA A 178 2.33 -20.72 2.57
CA ALA A 178 3.55 -21.06 1.87
C ALA A 178 4.58 -19.91 1.87
N TYR A 179 4.24 -18.77 2.49
CA TYR A 179 5.15 -17.63 2.55
C TYR A 179 6.39 -17.99 3.36
N SER A 180 7.55 -17.92 2.69
CA SER A 180 8.82 -18.42 3.23
C SER A 180 9.96 -17.43 3.08
N ASN A 181 9.70 -16.18 2.66
CA ASN A 181 10.76 -15.17 2.49
C ASN A 181 11.04 -14.45 3.82
N PRO A 182 12.13 -14.81 4.54
CA PRO A 182 12.41 -14.26 5.84
C PRO A 182 13.29 -13.02 5.67
N SER A 183 12.71 -11.95 5.13
CA SER A 183 13.43 -10.71 4.90
C SER A 183 12.71 -9.54 5.54
N ARG A 184 13.50 -8.73 6.25
CA ARG A 184 13.09 -7.43 6.77
C ARG A 184 12.56 -6.56 5.63
N ILE A 185 11.57 -5.72 5.94
CA ILE A 185 11.16 -4.64 5.04
C ILE A 185 12.34 -3.69 4.85
N ARG A 186 12.70 -3.45 3.59
CA ARG A 186 13.82 -2.57 3.22
C ARG A 186 13.42 -1.39 2.34
N THR A 187 12.20 -1.37 1.83
CA THR A 187 11.72 -0.35 0.89
C THR A 187 10.37 0.20 1.32
N VAL A 188 10.29 1.53 1.39
CA VAL A 188 9.08 2.32 1.65
C VAL A 188 8.84 3.23 0.46
N VAL A 189 7.64 3.18 -0.11
CA VAL A 189 7.19 4.00 -1.22
C VAL A 189 6.18 5.03 -0.72
N GLN A 190 6.44 6.30 -1.03
CA GLN A 190 5.59 7.44 -0.68
C GLN A 190 5.05 8.11 -1.95
N LEU A 191 3.73 8.13 -2.11
CA LEU A 191 3.06 8.66 -3.32
C LEU A 191 2.40 10.02 -3.13
N THR A 192 2.77 10.73 -2.05
CA THR A 192 2.35 12.10 -1.76
C THR A 192 3.56 12.89 -1.27
N ARG A 193 3.61 14.19 -1.55
CA ARG A 193 4.61 15.05 -0.93
C ARG A 193 4.48 15.00 0.60
N TYR A 194 5.59 14.85 1.31
CA TYR A 194 5.65 14.95 2.77
C TYR A 194 5.88 16.40 3.22
N GLY A 195 5.47 16.73 4.44
CA GLY A 195 5.54 18.09 4.99
C GLY A 195 4.26 18.91 4.82
N GLY A 196 3.17 18.26 4.40
CA GLY A 196 1.84 18.87 4.24
C GLY A 196 0.76 18.13 5.02
N ARG A 197 -0.52 18.51 4.84
CA ARG A 197 -1.66 17.88 5.54
C ARG A 197 -1.81 16.37 5.28
N GLN A 198 -1.26 15.90 4.15
CA GLN A 198 -1.43 14.53 3.67
C GLN A 198 -0.40 13.54 4.25
N ALA A 199 0.81 13.99 4.57
CA ALA A 199 1.88 13.17 5.13
C ALA A 199 2.85 14.01 5.97
N ASP A 200 3.09 13.59 7.21
CA ASP A 200 4.04 14.26 8.10
C ASP A 200 5.46 13.76 7.83
N THR A 201 6.46 14.62 8.02
CA THR A 201 7.87 14.22 7.87
C THR A 201 8.32 13.42 9.09
N TYR A 202 8.68 12.14 8.91
CA TYR A 202 9.04 11.23 10.00
C TYR A 202 10.55 10.88 10.08
N PHE A 203 11.38 11.53 9.26
CA PHE A 203 12.84 11.49 9.33
C PHE A 203 13.42 12.91 9.05
N PRO A 204 14.70 13.17 9.36
CA PRO A 204 15.35 14.44 9.01
C PRO A 204 15.41 14.73 7.50
N ASP A 205 15.47 16.01 7.13
CA ASP A 205 15.76 16.49 5.77
C ASP A 205 17.25 16.78 5.54
N VAL A 206 18.04 16.82 6.60
CA VAL A 206 19.50 17.03 6.56
C VAL A 206 20.24 15.71 6.76
N ILE A 207 21.23 15.45 5.91
CA ILE A 207 22.08 14.26 6.00
C ILE A 207 22.90 14.30 7.30
N ALA A 208 22.93 13.16 8.00
CA ALA A 208 23.63 12.97 9.25
C ALA A 208 25.14 12.84 9.05
N GLU A 209 25.85 13.97 8.92
CA GLU A 209 27.31 14.05 8.77
C GLU A 209 28.00 14.71 9.97
N GLY A 210 29.30 14.44 10.15
CA GLY A 210 30.15 15.06 11.17
C GLY A 210 30.04 14.48 12.59
N GLU A 211 30.69 15.14 13.55
CA GLU A 211 30.78 14.67 14.95
C GLU A 211 29.48 14.80 15.75
N LYS A 212 28.54 15.63 15.28
CA LYS A 212 27.19 15.82 15.87
C LYS A 212 26.13 15.68 14.77
N PRO A 213 25.88 14.45 14.28
CA PRO A 213 24.95 14.22 13.19
C PRO A 213 23.54 14.69 13.55
N HIS A 214 22.78 15.18 12.58
CA HIS A 214 21.39 15.53 12.79
C HIS A 214 20.56 14.26 13.06
N VAL A 215 19.91 14.21 14.22
CA VAL A 215 19.08 13.07 14.65
C VAL A 215 17.69 13.56 14.99
N ARG A 216 16.66 12.90 14.45
CA ARG A 216 15.28 13.09 14.88
C ARG A 216 14.94 12.06 15.96
N SER A 217 14.58 12.54 17.14
CA SER A 217 14.02 11.70 18.20
C SER A 217 12.51 11.55 18.00
N ILE A 218 12.05 10.31 17.94
CA ILE A 218 10.64 9.95 17.91
C ILE A 218 10.26 9.44 19.30
N PRO A 219 9.34 10.12 20.01
CA PRO A 219 8.96 9.73 21.35
C PRO A 219 8.33 8.34 21.36
N ALA A 220 8.46 7.64 22.49
CA ALA A 220 7.74 6.42 22.74
C ALA A 220 6.23 6.64 22.60
N GLU A 221 5.52 5.62 22.13
CA GLU A 221 4.06 5.62 22.10
C GLU A 221 3.47 5.87 23.50
N GLU A 222 2.45 6.72 23.59
CA GLU A 222 1.85 7.11 24.86
C GLU A 222 1.26 5.90 25.59
N GLY A 223 1.74 5.62 26.80
CA GLY A 223 1.33 4.46 27.59
C GLY A 223 1.98 3.12 27.17
N SER A 224 2.92 3.15 26.24
CA SER A 224 3.77 2.03 25.85
C SER A 224 5.01 1.92 26.75
N ALA A 225 5.52 0.69 26.93
CA ALA A 225 6.82 0.44 27.56
C ALA A 225 7.98 0.44 26.55
N LEU A 226 7.69 0.71 25.27
CA LEU A 226 8.71 0.74 24.22
C LEU A 226 9.59 1.99 24.38
N PRO A 227 10.89 1.88 24.04
CA PRO A 227 11.77 3.02 24.05
C PRO A 227 11.47 4.00 22.90
N PRO A 228 11.91 5.27 23.02
CA PRO A 228 12.01 6.19 21.90
C PRO A 228 12.83 5.61 20.75
N LEU A 229 12.61 6.14 19.54
CA LEU A 229 13.39 5.80 18.35
C LEU A 229 14.24 7.00 17.94
N GLU A 230 15.41 6.72 17.39
CA GLU A 230 16.27 7.72 16.77
C GLU A 230 16.32 7.47 15.26
N VAL A 231 16.12 8.52 14.48
CA VAL A 231 16.05 8.43 13.02
C VAL A 231 17.06 9.38 12.39
N LYS A 232 17.84 8.88 11.44
CA LYS A 232 18.87 9.64 10.71
C LYS A 232 18.69 9.47 9.21
N LEU A 233 18.91 10.55 8.47
CA LEU A 233 19.03 10.52 7.01
C LEU A 233 20.50 10.25 6.66
N LEU A 234 20.78 9.14 5.99
CA LEU A 234 22.15 8.72 5.63
C LEU A 234 22.53 9.15 4.21
N LYS A 235 21.58 9.18 3.29
CA LYS A 235 21.80 9.56 1.89
C LYS A 235 20.52 10.15 1.32
N LEU A 236 20.65 11.15 0.45
CA LEU A 236 19.57 11.72 -0.33
C LEU A 236 20.01 11.79 -1.80
N GLN A 237 19.15 11.35 -2.72
CA GLN A 237 19.41 11.36 -4.15
C GLN A 237 18.14 11.70 -4.91
N GLU A 238 18.23 12.61 -5.87
CA GLU A 238 17.20 12.85 -6.87
C GLU A 238 17.48 12.00 -8.12
N ILE A 239 16.44 11.37 -8.66
CA ILE A 239 16.49 10.54 -9.86
C ILE A 239 15.48 11.14 -10.83
N PRO A 240 15.93 12.06 -11.72
CA PRO A 240 15.04 12.87 -12.54
C PRO A 240 14.14 12.04 -13.44
N GLU A 241 14.62 10.95 -14.03
CA GLU A 241 13.88 10.15 -15.01
C GLU A 241 12.65 9.47 -14.40
N ALA A 242 12.71 9.20 -13.10
CA ALA A 242 11.63 8.60 -12.32
C ALA A 242 10.88 9.64 -11.45
N HIS A 243 11.21 10.93 -11.59
CA HIS A 243 10.76 12.01 -10.69
C HIS A 243 10.84 11.59 -9.21
N CYS A 244 11.92 10.87 -8.85
CA CYS A 244 12.04 10.17 -7.59
C CYS A 244 13.01 10.89 -6.65
N VAL A 245 12.58 11.13 -5.42
CA VAL A 245 13.48 11.46 -4.31
C VAL A 245 13.73 10.19 -3.51
N GLN A 246 14.95 9.68 -3.57
CA GLN A 246 15.38 8.48 -2.86
C GLN A 246 16.21 8.86 -1.62
N SER A 247 15.78 8.39 -0.47
CA SER A 247 16.44 8.59 0.82
C SER A 247 16.86 7.27 1.44
N THR A 248 18.08 7.18 1.96
CA THR A 248 18.50 6.06 2.82
C THR A 248 18.37 6.51 4.27
N VAL A 249 17.58 5.79 5.05
CA VAL A 249 17.20 6.20 6.42
C VAL A 249 17.58 5.09 7.39
N SER A 250 18.17 5.46 8.53
CA SER A 250 18.47 4.52 9.63
C SER A 250 17.58 4.78 10.83
N ILE A 251 17.11 3.70 11.46
CA ILE A 251 16.37 3.70 12.72
C ILE A 251 17.22 2.98 13.77
N THR A 252 17.41 3.60 14.93
CA THR A 252 18.04 3.00 16.10
C THR A 252 17.10 3.08 17.30
N SER A 253 17.22 2.10 18.19
CA SER A 253 16.46 2.04 19.44
C SER A 253 17.28 1.34 20.51
N THR A 254 17.08 1.69 21.79
CA THR A 254 17.77 0.96 22.88
C THR A 254 17.36 -0.52 22.95
N ALA A 255 16.20 -0.89 22.40
CA ALA A 255 15.76 -2.28 22.26
C ALA A 255 16.38 -3.00 21.03
N HIS A 256 16.90 -2.25 20.06
CA HIS A 256 17.48 -2.75 18.81
C HIS A 256 18.84 -2.06 18.60
N PRO A 257 19.93 -2.60 19.18
CA PRO A 257 21.23 -1.92 19.21
C PRO A 257 21.84 -1.75 17.81
N ASP A 258 21.57 -2.68 16.90
CA ASP A 258 22.02 -2.58 15.51
C ASP A 258 21.08 -1.66 14.71
N PRO A 259 21.62 -0.63 14.03
CA PRO A 259 20.82 0.25 13.18
C PRO A 259 20.12 -0.52 12.08
N VAL A 260 18.82 -0.30 11.93
CA VAL A 260 18.04 -0.81 10.80
C VAL A 260 17.98 0.25 9.72
N VAL A 261 18.48 -0.09 8.53
CA VAL A 261 18.50 0.81 7.37
C VAL A 261 17.43 0.40 6.37
N PHE A 262 16.68 1.37 5.87
CA PHE A 262 15.72 1.18 4.78
C PHE A 262 15.85 2.30 3.73
N THR A 263 15.34 2.01 2.53
CA THR A 263 15.25 2.96 1.42
C THR A 263 13.83 3.52 1.35
N HIS A 264 13.72 4.83 1.39
CA HIS A 264 12.49 5.56 1.20
C HIS A 264 12.47 6.18 -0.20
N MET A 265 11.42 5.96 -0.97
CA MET A 265 11.30 6.41 -2.35
C MET A 265 10.02 7.22 -2.51
N MET A 266 10.15 8.51 -2.82
CA MET A 266 9.00 9.39 -3.04
C MET A 266 8.87 9.74 -4.52
N TYR A 267 7.69 9.51 -5.09
CA TYR A 267 7.35 10.01 -6.42
C TYR A 267 6.86 11.46 -6.33
N ALA A 268 7.59 12.39 -6.95
CA ALA A 268 7.39 13.82 -6.80
C ALA A 268 6.41 14.43 -7.82
N ALA A 269 6.08 13.72 -8.89
CA ALA A 269 5.22 14.20 -9.97
C ALA A 269 3.72 13.95 -9.73
N TRP A 270 3.32 13.27 -8.64
CA TRP A 270 1.89 13.08 -8.38
C TRP A 270 1.27 14.37 -7.82
N PRO A 271 0.30 15.00 -8.54
CA PRO A 271 -0.32 16.24 -8.07
C PRO A 271 -1.12 16.03 -6.80
N ASP A 272 -1.42 17.09 -6.05
CA ASP A 272 -2.21 17.00 -4.80
C ASP A 272 -3.64 16.50 -5.05
N HIS A 273 -4.20 16.85 -6.21
CA HIS A 273 -5.52 16.42 -6.69
C HIS A 273 -5.39 15.78 -8.08
N GLY A 274 -6.16 14.71 -8.34
CA GLY A 274 -6.15 14.02 -9.62
C GLY A 274 -5.05 12.96 -9.76
N VAL A 275 -4.54 12.84 -10.98
CA VAL A 275 -3.53 11.87 -11.44
C VAL A 275 -2.41 12.60 -12.16
N PRO A 276 -1.20 12.02 -12.29
CA PRO A 276 -0.17 12.56 -13.17
C PRO A 276 -0.71 12.79 -14.58
N GLU A 277 -0.30 13.89 -15.21
CA GLU A 277 -0.68 14.21 -16.59
C GLU A 277 0.02 13.26 -17.58
N PRO A 278 -0.43 13.17 -18.84
CA PRO A 278 0.15 12.27 -19.84
C PRO A 278 1.67 12.40 -20.02
N GLU A 279 2.22 13.60 -19.88
CA GLU A 279 3.67 13.85 -19.91
C GLU A 279 4.45 13.16 -18.78
N ASP A 280 3.81 12.89 -17.64
CA ASP A 280 4.40 12.23 -16.46
C ASP A 280 4.15 10.71 -16.45
N HIS A 281 3.41 10.15 -17.42
CA HIS A 281 3.21 8.69 -17.51
C HIS A 281 4.55 7.92 -17.63
N PRO A 282 5.54 8.37 -18.45
CA PRO A 282 6.84 7.69 -18.53
C PRO A 282 7.61 7.71 -17.21
N SER A 283 7.58 8.81 -16.47
CA SER A 283 8.29 8.91 -15.19
C SER A 283 7.63 8.09 -14.09
N LEU A 284 6.29 7.97 -14.10
CA LEU A 284 5.58 7.04 -13.22
C LEU A 284 5.94 5.58 -13.52
N LEU A 285 5.99 5.19 -14.81
CA LEU A 285 6.44 3.86 -15.21
C LEU A 285 7.87 3.59 -14.73
N GLU A 286 8.79 4.53 -14.95
CA GLU A 286 10.18 4.39 -14.54
C GLU A 286 10.33 4.36 -13.02
N PHE A 287 9.50 5.08 -12.29
CA PHE A 287 9.43 5.01 -10.83
C PHE A 287 9.06 3.61 -10.34
N ILE A 288 8.04 2.98 -10.91
CA ILE A 288 7.63 1.62 -10.51
C ILE A 288 8.76 0.61 -10.80
N ARG A 289 9.43 0.73 -11.96
CA ARG A 289 10.61 -0.08 -12.30
C ARG A 289 11.76 0.13 -11.33
N LEU A 290 12.06 1.38 -10.99
CA LEU A 290 13.11 1.74 -10.05
C LEU A 290 12.83 1.15 -8.67
N VAL A 291 11.60 1.26 -8.16
CA VAL A 291 11.20 0.66 -6.87
C VAL A 291 11.48 -0.84 -6.86
N GLU A 292 11.10 -1.53 -7.94
CA GLU A 292 11.34 -2.97 -8.03
C GLU A 292 12.83 -3.31 -8.03
N ARG A 293 13.62 -2.65 -8.87
CA ARG A 293 15.08 -2.85 -8.95
C ARG A 293 15.74 -2.61 -7.59
N THR A 294 15.39 -1.51 -6.91
CA THR A 294 15.92 -1.17 -5.58
C THR A 294 15.56 -2.21 -4.51
N ASN A 295 14.35 -2.79 -4.59
CA ASN A 295 13.90 -3.77 -3.60
C ASN A 295 14.59 -5.13 -3.75
N ILE A 296 14.99 -5.51 -4.96
CA ILE A 296 15.69 -6.77 -5.22
C ILE A 296 17.21 -6.63 -5.27
N ASP A 297 17.74 -5.40 -5.25
CA ASP A 297 19.16 -5.13 -5.33
C ASP A 297 19.95 -5.87 -4.24
N GLY A 298 21.04 -6.53 -4.63
CA GLY A 298 21.87 -7.37 -3.76
C GLY A 298 21.25 -8.70 -3.32
N LEU A 299 20.05 -9.07 -3.77
CA LEU A 299 19.44 -10.37 -3.48
C LEU A 299 19.78 -11.41 -4.57
N PRO A 300 19.69 -12.72 -4.27
CA PRO A 300 19.93 -13.75 -5.26
C PRO A 300 19.02 -13.62 -6.50
N PRO A 301 19.52 -13.89 -7.72
CA PRO A 301 18.70 -13.89 -8.92
C PRO A 301 17.44 -14.75 -8.78
N GLY A 302 16.29 -14.24 -9.24
CA GLY A 302 15.01 -14.96 -9.20
C GLY A 302 14.22 -14.82 -7.89
N THR A 303 14.67 -13.99 -6.94
CA THR A 303 13.87 -13.61 -5.76
C THR A 303 12.85 -12.52 -6.09
N ASP A 304 11.67 -12.59 -5.48
CA ASP A 304 10.64 -11.54 -5.54
C ASP A 304 10.95 -10.36 -4.59
N GLY A 305 12.03 -10.47 -3.81
CA GLY A 305 12.40 -9.54 -2.75
C GLY A 305 11.41 -9.53 -1.57
N PRO A 306 11.73 -8.82 -0.48
CA PRO A 306 10.80 -8.64 0.63
C PRO A 306 9.56 -7.84 0.20
N PRO A 307 8.48 -7.88 1.01
CA PRO A 307 7.33 -7.02 0.83
C PRO A 307 7.73 -5.54 0.87
N ILE A 308 6.97 -4.72 0.13
CA ILE A 308 7.21 -3.26 0.05
C ILE A 308 6.09 -2.55 0.80
N ILE A 309 6.44 -1.59 1.66
CA ILE A 309 5.46 -0.68 2.25
C ILE A 309 5.14 0.41 1.21
N VAL A 310 3.86 0.62 0.93
CA VAL A 310 3.40 1.67 0.02
C VAL A 310 2.35 2.52 0.73
N ASN A 311 2.54 3.82 0.72
CA ASN A 311 1.60 4.76 1.31
C ASN A 311 1.31 5.95 0.37
N CYS A 312 0.21 6.63 0.66
CA CYS A 312 -0.12 7.94 0.13
C CYS A 312 -0.67 8.74 1.32
N SER A 313 -1.80 9.45 1.20
CA SER A 313 -2.45 10.01 2.40
C SER A 313 -3.16 8.93 3.22
N ALA A 314 -4.17 8.28 2.64
CA ALA A 314 -4.97 7.24 3.29
C ALA A 314 -4.53 5.80 2.98
N GLY A 315 -3.60 5.64 2.02
CA GLY A 315 -3.11 4.34 1.58
C GLY A 315 -4.05 3.56 0.68
N ILE A 316 -4.95 4.22 -0.08
CA ILE A 316 -5.94 3.52 -0.93
C ILE A 316 -5.97 3.98 -2.40
N GLY A 317 -5.99 5.30 -2.68
CA GLY A 317 -6.11 5.82 -4.05
C GLY A 317 -4.85 5.60 -4.86
N ARG A 318 -3.87 6.51 -4.72
CA ARG A 318 -2.55 6.42 -5.39
C ARG A 318 -1.85 5.09 -5.10
N THR A 319 -1.94 4.61 -3.86
CA THR A 319 -1.39 3.32 -3.43
C THR A 319 -2.00 2.17 -4.22
N GLY A 320 -3.32 2.12 -4.38
CA GLY A 320 -3.96 1.10 -5.21
C GLY A 320 -3.55 1.19 -6.67
N THR A 321 -3.44 2.41 -7.21
CA THR A 321 -3.00 2.63 -8.59
C THR A 321 -1.58 2.12 -8.83
N PHE A 322 -0.66 2.41 -7.91
CA PHE A 322 0.71 1.89 -7.95
C PHE A 322 0.74 0.36 -7.89
N LEU A 323 -0.01 -0.26 -6.96
CA LEU A 323 -0.05 -1.72 -6.82
C LEU A 323 -0.65 -2.40 -8.06
N ALA A 324 -1.72 -1.84 -8.64
CA ALA A 324 -2.35 -2.37 -9.84
C ALA A 324 -1.40 -2.32 -11.05
N LEU A 325 -0.73 -1.19 -11.25
CA LEU A 325 0.29 -1.06 -12.30
C LEU A 325 1.47 -2.01 -12.06
N SER A 326 2.00 -2.08 -10.84
CA SER A 326 3.07 -3.02 -10.49
C SER A 326 2.67 -4.46 -10.81
N SER A 327 1.47 -4.90 -10.44
CA SER A 327 0.96 -6.26 -10.71
C SER A 327 0.95 -6.58 -12.20
N LEU A 328 0.33 -5.71 -13.00
CA LEU A 328 0.19 -5.90 -14.44
C LEU A 328 1.56 -5.85 -15.14
N LEU A 329 2.37 -4.86 -14.83
CA LEU A 329 3.73 -4.74 -15.38
C LEU A 329 4.58 -5.96 -15.04
N ARG A 330 4.49 -6.48 -13.80
CA ARG A 330 5.22 -7.68 -13.38
C ARG A 330 4.79 -8.91 -14.15
N ALA A 331 3.48 -9.14 -14.22
CA ALA A 331 2.89 -10.30 -14.86
C ALA A 331 3.23 -10.38 -16.36
N HIS A 332 3.44 -9.23 -16.99
CA HIS A 332 3.81 -9.10 -18.40
C HIS A 332 5.31 -8.88 -18.65
N GLY A 333 6.16 -8.97 -17.62
CA GLY A 333 7.61 -8.84 -17.78
C GLY A 333 8.11 -7.42 -18.11
N LEU A 334 7.33 -6.39 -17.77
CA LEU A 334 7.59 -4.99 -18.09
C LEU A 334 8.28 -4.21 -16.95
N LEU A 335 8.45 -4.80 -15.76
CA LEU A 335 9.11 -4.16 -14.60
C LEU A 335 10.63 -4.20 -14.63
N ILE A 336 11.22 -5.29 -15.16
CA ILE A 336 12.67 -5.47 -15.20
C ILE A 336 12.97 -5.97 -16.62
N PRO A 337 13.80 -5.26 -17.41
CA PRO A 337 14.28 -5.79 -18.68
C PRO A 337 14.93 -7.16 -18.46
N PRO A 338 14.79 -8.14 -19.38
CA PRO A 338 15.44 -9.42 -19.19
C PRO A 338 16.96 -9.21 -19.14
N TYR A 339 17.56 -9.35 -17.96
CA TYR A 339 19.00 -9.18 -17.81
C TYR A 339 19.79 -10.29 -18.51
N THR A 340 19.18 -11.44 -18.81
CA THR A 340 19.70 -12.47 -19.73
C THR A 340 18.63 -13.53 -20.02
N PRO A 341 18.70 -14.26 -21.17
CA PRO A 341 17.88 -15.44 -21.46
C PRO A 341 17.97 -16.54 -20.38
N TYR A 342 19.05 -16.59 -19.61
CA TYR A 342 19.28 -17.57 -18.55
C TYR A 342 18.26 -17.47 -17.39
N GLN A 343 17.73 -16.27 -17.12
CA GLN A 343 16.73 -16.05 -16.07
C GLN A 343 15.30 -16.33 -16.55
N ALA A 344 15.04 -16.35 -17.86
CA ALA A 344 13.72 -16.68 -18.40
C ALA A 344 13.29 -18.13 -18.09
N GLY A 345 14.27 -19.03 -17.91
CA GLY A 345 14.09 -20.43 -17.53
C GLY A 345 13.91 -20.68 -16.02
N LEU A 346 14.15 -19.67 -15.16
CA LEU A 346 13.82 -19.72 -13.73
C LEU A 346 12.35 -19.35 -13.50
N ALA A 347 11.46 -19.90 -14.34
CA ALA A 347 10.03 -19.67 -14.24
C ALA A 347 9.56 -20.08 -12.83
N ARG A 348 9.05 -19.08 -12.09
CA ARG A 348 8.57 -19.26 -10.72
C ARG A 348 7.55 -20.40 -10.67
N PRO A 349 7.58 -21.26 -9.65
CA PRO A 349 6.42 -22.10 -9.37
C PRO A 349 5.20 -21.19 -9.17
N PRO A 350 4.03 -21.54 -9.71
CA PRO A 350 2.84 -20.74 -9.55
C PRO A 350 2.52 -20.60 -8.06
N SER A 351 2.43 -19.35 -7.59
CA SER A 351 1.91 -19.07 -6.24
C SER A 351 0.48 -19.58 -6.15
N ALA A 352 0.05 -20.02 -4.96
CA ALA A 352 -1.33 -20.40 -4.75
C ALA A 352 -2.25 -19.22 -5.17
N PRO A 353 -3.34 -19.48 -5.91
CA PRO A 353 -4.23 -18.40 -6.36
C PRO A 353 -4.82 -17.66 -5.15
N LEU A 354 -5.14 -16.38 -5.33
CA LEU A 354 -5.91 -15.65 -4.31
C LEU A 354 -7.31 -16.26 -4.17
N PRO A 355 -7.89 -16.26 -2.96
CA PRO A 355 -9.28 -16.67 -2.77
C PRO A 355 -10.24 -15.87 -3.65
N SER A 356 -11.26 -16.54 -4.18
CA SER A 356 -12.34 -15.87 -4.91
C SER A 356 -13.14 -14.93 -4.00
N SER A 357 -13.66 -13.85 -4.56
CA SER A 357 -14.55 -12.92 -3.86
C SER A 357 -15.82 -13.63 -3.39
N LEU A 358 -16.25 -13.35 -2.16
CA LEU A 358 -17.54 -13.83 -1.65
C LEU A 358 -18.74 -13.09 -2.27
N LEU A 359 -18.52 -11.99 -3.02
CA LEU A 359 -19.57 -11.37 -3.84
C LEU A 359 -19.83 -12.14 -5.15
N GLY A 360 -19.12 -13.25 -5.37
CA GLY A 360 -19.14 -13.98 -6.63
C GLY A 360 -18.27 -13.34 -7.71
N PRO A 361 -18.21 -13.97 -8.90
CA PRO A 361 -17.43 -13.46 -10.02
C PRO A 361 -17.92 -12.07 -10.45
N MET A 362 -17.00 -11.25 -10.94
CA MET A 362 -17.34 -9.98 -11.56
C MET A 362 -17.80 -10.22 -12.99
N THR A 363 -19.00 -9.79 -13.33
CA THR A 363 -19.55 -9.87 -14.69
C THR A 363 -19.23 -8.58 -15.43
N LEU A 364 -18.44 -8.68 -16.50
CA LEU A 364 -18.07 -7.55 -17.35
C LEU A 364 -18.78 -7.65 -18.72
N PRO A 365 -18.95 -6.52 -19.43
CA PRO A 365 -19.62 -6.53 -20.73
C PRO A 365 -18.81 -7.29 -21.80
N PRO A 366 -19.44 -7.76 -22.89
CA PRO A 366 -18.75 -8.47 -23.95
C PRO A 366 -17.58 -7.67 -24.55
N GLY A 367 -16.44 -8.33 -24.75
CA GLY A 367 -15.17 -7.70 -25.15
C GLY A 367 -14.29 -7.22 -23.98
N MET A 368 -14.83 -7.18 -22.76
CA MET A 368 -14.14 -6.80 -21.52
C MET A 368 -14.03 -7.97 -20.52
N GLU A 369 -14.37 -9.20 -20.90
CA GLU A 369 -14.44 -10.36 -19.99
C GLU A 369 -13.08 -10.68 -19.33
N ASP A 370 -12.00 -10.45 -20.08
CA ASP A 370 -10.61 -10.70 -19.66
C ASP A 370 -9.89 -9.41 -19.22
N ASP A 371 -10.63 -8.36 -18.88
CA ASP A 371 -10.08 -7.09 -18.42
C ASP A 371 -9.27 -7.28 -17.11
N LEU A 372 -7.95 -7.30 -17.28
CA LEU A 372 -7.01 -7.52 -16.19
C LEU A 372 -6.94 -6.33 -15.24
N VAL A 373 -7.21 -5.11 -15.72
CA VAL A 373 -7.19 -3.91 -14.89
C VAL A 373 -8.35 -3.95 -13.90
N ALA A 374 -9.57 -4.15 -14.38
CA ALA A 374 -10.74 -4.25 -13.50
C ALA A 374 -10.61 -5.43 -12.52
N SER A 375 -10.11 -6.56 -13.02
CA SER A 375 -9.96 -7.79 -12.24
C SER A 375 -8.87 -7.71 -11.16
N GLU A 376 -7.81 -6.93 -11.38
CA GLU A 376 -6.79 -6.60 -10.37
C GLU A 376 -7.37 -5.62 -9.33
N ILE A 377 -8.05 -4.55 -9.76
CA ILE A 377 -8.64 -3.55 -8.86
C ILE A 377 -9.64 -4.19 -7.90
N ASP A 378 -10.54 -5.05 -8.41
CA ASP A 378 -11.51 -5.76 -7.56
C ASP A 378 -10.79 -6.64 -6.52
N SER A 379 -9.69 -7.29 -6.92
CA SER A 379 -8.85 -8.11 -6.04
C SER A 379 -8.05 -7.31 -5.00
N LEU A 380 -7.65 -6.08 -5.32
CA LEU A 380 -7.04 -5.17 -4.35
C LEU A 380 -8.09 -4.69 -3.33
N ARG A 381 -9.31 -4.39 -3.80
CA ARG A 381 -10.46 -4.00 -2.95
C ARG A 381 -10.96 -5.12 -2.04
N GLU A 382 -10.76 -6.37 -2.43
CA GLU A 382 -10.92 -7.52 -1.52
C GLU A 382 -9.96 -7.46 -0.34
N GLN A 383 -8.76 -6.93 -0.49
CA GLN A 383 -7.72 -7.00 0.55
C GLN A 383 -7.62 -5.72 1.37
N ARG A 384 -7.91 -4.56 0.78
CA ARG A 384 -7.96 -3.27 1.45
C ARG A 384 -9.14 -2.44 0.91
N PRO A 385 -10.05 -1.94 1.76
CA PRO A 385 -11.22 -1.20 1.30
C PRO A 385 -10.86 0.04 0.46
N GLY A 386 -11.58 0.27 -0.64
CA GLY A 386 -11.48 1.51 -1.42
C GLY A 386 -10.21 1.71 -2.26
N MET A 387 -9.44 0.64 -2.51
CA MET A 387 -8.26 0.70 -3.40
C MET A 387 -8.64 1.22 -4.80
N VAL A 388 -7.81 2.12 -5.36
CA VAL A 388 -8.08 2.86 -6.61
C VAL A 388 -9.41 3.60 -6.52
N GLN A 389 -9.38 4.77 -5.90
CA GLN A 389 -10.56 5.42 -5.32
C GLN A 389 -11.44 6.13 -6.35
N THR A 390 -10.88 6.63 -7.44
CA THR A 390 -11.58 7.47 -8.42
C THR A 390 -11.48 6.93 -9.83
N ASP A 391 -12.45 7.26 -10.68
CA ASP A 391 -12.47 6.80 -12.07
C ASP A 391 -11.24 7.25 -12.85
N VAL A 392 -10.77 8.49 -12.64
CA VAL A 392 -9.52 8.99 -13.26
C VAL A 392 -8.29 8.17 -12.84
N GLN A 393 -8.26 7.59 -11.63
CA GLN A 393 -7.18 6.70 -11.20
C GLN A 393 -7.27 5.33 -11.87
N ILE A 394 -8.48 4.87 -12.22
CA ILE A 394 -8.69 3.64 -12.97
C ILE A 394 -8.23 3.85 -14.41
N LEU A 395 -8.62 4.96 -15.04
CA LEU A 395 -8.22 5.32 -16.40
C LEU A 395 -6.70 5.45 -16.54
N LEU A 396 -6.02 6.07 -15.56
CA LEU A 396 -4.56 6.15 -15.53
C LEU A 396 -3.89 4.76 -15.62
N ILE A 397 -4.48 3.73 -14.99
CA ILE A 397 -3.92 2.37 -15.04
C ILE A 397 -3.96 1.83 -16.47
N TYR A 398 -5.08 2.01 -17.18
CA TYR A 398 -5.17 1.61 -18.60
C TYR A 398 -4.17 2.35 -19.46
N GLU A 399 -4.06 3.67 -19.31
CA GLU A 399 -3.19 4.51 -20.13
C GLU A 399 -1.71 4.17 -19.93
N VAL A 400 -1.24 4.10 -18.68
CA VAL A 400 0.16 3.78 -18.38
C VAL A 400 0.49 2.33 -18.76
N PHE A 401 -0.43 1.38 -18.55
CA PHE A 401 -0.21 -0.01 -18.94
C PHE A 401 -0.20 -0.19 -20.46
N ALA A 402 -1.12 0.45 -21.19
CA ALA A 402 -1.14 0.47 -22.66
C ALA A 402 0.14 1.06 -23.22
N MET A 403 0.58 2.22 -22.69
CA MET A 403 1.84 2.85 -23.08
C MET A 403 3.03 1.89 -22.89
N ALA A 404 3.13 1.24 -21.72
CA ALA A 404 4.19 0.28 -21.44
C ALA A 404 4.15 -0.95 -22.36
N ALA A 405 2.95 -1.48 -22.63
CA ALA A 405 2.76 -2.62 -23.50
C ALA A 405 3.11 -2.29 -24.97
N MET A 406 2.66 -1.14 -25.48
CA MET A 406 2.97 -0.68 -26.84
C MET A 406 4.47 -0.45 -27.07
N ALA A 407 5.19 0.08 -26.07
CA ALA A 407 6.64 0.25 -26.16
C ALA A 407 7.43 -1.08 -26.18
N SER A 408 6.77 -2.21 -25.89
CA SER A 408 7.35 -3.56 -25.92
C SER A 408 6.95 -4.41 -27.13
N LEU A 409 6.01 -3.92 -27.95
CA LEU A 409 5.65 -4.46 -29.26
C LEU A 409 6.74 -4.12 -30.28
#